data_AF-Q8WXF1-F1
#
_entry.id   AF-Q8WXF1-F1
#
_cell.length_a   1.000
_cell.length_b   1.000
_cell.length_c   1.000
_cell.angle_alpha   90.00
_cell.angle_beta   90.00
_cell.angle_gamma   90.00
#
_symmetry.space_group_name_H-M   'P 1'
#
loop_
_entity.id
_entity.type
_entity.pdbx_description
1 polymer ?
#
loop_
_entity_poly.entity_id
_entity_poly.type
_entity_poly.pdbx_seq_one_letter_code
_entity_poly.pdbx_strand_id
1 'polypeptide(L)'
;MMLRGNLKQVRIEKNPARLRALESAVGESEPAAAAAMALALAGEPAPPAPAPPEDHPDEEMGFTIDIKSFLKPGEKTYTQRCRLFVGNLPTDITEEDFKRLFERYGEPSEVFINRDRGFGFIRLESRTLAEIAKAELDGTILKSRPLRIRFATHGAALTVKNLSPVVSNELLEQAFSQFGPVEKAVVVVDDRGRATGKGFVEFAAKPPARKALERCGDGAFLLTTTPRPVIVEPMEQFDDEDGLPEKLMQKTQQYHKEREQPPRFAQPGTFEFEYASRWKALDEMEKQQREQVDRNIREAKEKLEAEMEAARHEHQLMLMRQDLMRRQEELRRLEELRNQELQKRKQIQLRHEEEHRRREEEMIRHREQEELRRQQEGFKPNYMENREQEMRMGDMGPRGAINMGDAFSPAPAGNQGPPPMMGMNMNNRATIPGPPMGPGPAMGPEGAANMGTPMMPDNGAVHNDRFPQGPPSQMGSPMGSRTGSETPQAPMSGVGPVSGGPGGFGRGSQGGNFEGPNKRRRY
;
A
#
# COMPACT_ATOMS: atom_id res chain seq x y z
N MET A 1 3.24 -39.82 -20.05
CA MET A 1 1.97 -40.09 -20.74
C MET A 1 1.82 -39.07 -21.85
N MET A 2 1.59 -39.54 -23.07
CA MET A 2 1.64 -38.80 -24.33
C MET A 2 0.49 -37.79 -24.45
N LEU A 3 0.78 -36.54 -24.84
CA LEU A 3 -0.20 -35.65 -25.45
C LEU A 3 0.46 -34.94 -26.63
N ARG A 4 0.39 -35.57 -27.81
CA ARG A 4 0.60 -34.92 -29.12
C ARG A 4 -0.71 -34.21 -29.47
N GLY A 5 -0.71 -32.87 -29.48
CA GLY A 5 -1.88 -32.05 -29.80
C GLY A 5 -1.56 -31.03 -30.91
N ASN A 6 -2.29 -31.16 -32.01
CA ASN A 6 -2.20 -30.46 -33.30
C ASN A 6 -1.79 -28.98 -33.24
N LEU A 7 -0.78 -28.62 -34.06
CA LEU A 7 -0.41 -27.24 -34.40
C LEU A 7 -1.43 -26.66 -35.39
N LYS A 8 -1.91 -25.43 -35.15
CA LYS A 8 -2.58 -24.60 -36.16
C LYS A 8 -1.70 -23.38 -36.43
N GLN A 9 -1.22 -23.25 -37.67
CA GLN A 9 -0.53 -22.05 -38.16
C GLN A 9 -1.57 -20.98 -38.49
N VAL A 10 -1.33 -19.74 -38.08
CA VAL A 10 -2.13 -18.57 -38.47
C VAL A 10 -1.32 -17.73 -39.44
N ARG A 11 -1.89 -17.51 -40.63
CA ARG A 11 -1.32 -16.72 -41.71
C ARG A 11 -1.82 -15.28 -41.56
N ILE A 12 -0.93 -14.34 -41.25
CA ILE A 12 -1.23 -12.91 -41.15
C ILE A 12 -0.99 -12.29 -42.52
N GLU A 13 -2.05 -11.90 -43.22
CA GLU A 13 -1.96 -11.13 -44.47
C GLU A 13 -1.59 -9.67 -44.15
N LYS A 14 -0.47 -9.20 -44.69
CA LYS A 14 -0.11 -7.79 -44.64
C LYS A 14 -1.02 -7.03 -45.61
N ASN A 15 -1.97 -6.26 -45.09
CA ASN A 15 -2.83 -5.42 -45.93
C ASN A 15 -2.01 -4.23 -46.51
N PRO A 16 -1.73 -4.19 -47.82
CA PRO A 16 -0.90 -3.15 -48.44
C PRO A 16 -1.52 -1.74 -48.39
N ALA A 17 -2.82 -1.64 -48.06
CA ALA A 17 -3.51 -0.35 -47.90
C ALA A 17 -3.09 0.42 -46.63
N ARG A 18 -2.58 -0.28 -45.59
CA ARG A 18 -2.15 0.37 -44.34
C ARG A 18 -0.71 0.88 -44.36
N LEU A 19 0.17 0.27 -45.17
CA LEU A 19 1.56 0.76 -45.35
C LEU A 19 1.59 2.09 -46.13
N ARG A 20 0.77 2.23 -47.18
CA ARG A 20 0.70 3.49 -47.94
C ARG A 20 0.17 4.68 -47.13
N ALA A 21 -0.67 4.44 -46.12
CA ALA A 21 -1.19 5.50 -45.25
C ALA A 21 -0.19 5.97 -44.18
N LEU A 22 0.80 5.14 -43.84
CA LEU A 22 1.89 5.48 -42.91
C LEU A 22 3.05 6.18 -43.63
N GLU A 23 3.34 5.83 -44.88
CA GLU A 23 4.35 6.51 -45.71
C GLU A 23 3.86 7.88 -46.21
N SER A 24 2.56 8.09 -46.40
CA SER A 24 2.00 9.39 -46.79
C SER A 24 1.88 10.41 -45.65
N ALA A 25 2.13 10.01 -44.39
CA ALA A 25 1.98 10.88 -43.22
C ALA A 25 3.33 11.45 -42.72
N VAL A 26 4.45 11.02 -43.31
CA VAL A 26 5.81 11.37 -42.89
C VAL A 26 6.58 11.94 -44.08
N GLY A 27 6.27 13.17 -44.45
CA GLY A 27 7.06 13.90 -45.44
C GLY A 27 6.21 14.90 -46.19
N GLU A 28 6.31 16.17 -45.80
CA GLU A 28 6.52 17.30 -46.71
C GLU A 28 6.40 18.62 -45.94
N SER A 29 7.56 19.17 -45.60
CA SER A 29 7.75 20.55 -45.16
C SER A 29 8.85 21.16 -46.05
N GLU A 30 8.48 21.89 -47.10
CA GLU A 30 8.79 23.32 -47.32
C GLU A 30 8.59 23.73 -48.80
N PRO A 31 8.28 25.03 -49.05
CA PRO A 31 7.80 25.51 -50.34
C PRO A 31 8.86 26.33 -51.10
N ALA A 32 8.80 26.32 -52.45
CA ALA A 32 9.36 27.41 -53.24
C ALA A 32 8.66 27.51 -54.61
N ALA A 33 8.07 28.69 -54.85
CA ALA A 33 7.38 29.09 -56.05
C ALA A 33 8.34 29.59 -57.14
N ALA A 34 8.03 29.29 -58.41
CA ALA A 34 8.20 30.11 -59.63
C ALA A 34 8.17 29.16 -60.85
N ALA A 35 7.03 29.02 -61.54
CA ALA A 35 6.64 29.83 -62.70
C ALA A 35 7.55 29.61 -63.94
N ALA A 36 7.05 28.90 -64.96
CA ALA A 36 6.72 29.47 -66.28
C ALA A 36 6.46 28.38 -67.33
N MET A 37 5.44 28.66 -68.15
CA MET A 37 4.91 27.88 -69.27
C MET A 37 5.88 27.73 -70.45
N ALA A 38 5.85 26.59 -71.15
CA ALA A 38 5.90 26.55 -72.62
C ALA A 38 5.40 25.20 -73.17
N LEU A 39 4.49 25.31 -74.15
CA LEU A 39 3.80 24.24 -74.87
C LEU A 39 4.64 23.63 -76.01
N ALA A 40 4.39 22.34 -76.23
CA ALA A 40 4.20 21.62 -77.51
C ALA A 40 5.37 21.50 -78.53
N LEU A 41 5.75 20.26 -78.87
CA LEU A 41 5.38 19.58 -80.13
C LEU A 41 6.12 18.23 -80.34
N ALA A 42 5.29 17.20 -80.56
CA ALA A 42 5.38 15.95 -81.33
C ALA A 42 6.71 15.33 -81.86
N GLY A 43 6.75 13.99 -81.79
CA GLY A 43 7.62 13.04 -82.52
C GLY A 43 8.42 12.17 -81.54
N GLU A 44 8.43 10.83 -81.51
CA GLU A 44 8.14 9.73 -82.44
C GLU A 44 8.19 8.42 -81.59
N PRO A 45 7.51 7.30 -81.93
CA PRO A 45 7.40 6.14 -81.03
C PRO A 45 8.62 5.20 -81.15
N ALA A 46 9.28 4.93 -80.01
CA ALA A 46 10.37 3.95 -79.90
C ALA A 46 9.83 2.51 -79.70
N PRO A 47 10.53 1.49 -80.22
CA PRO A 47 10.05 0.10 -80.33
C PRO A 47 10.07 -0.66 -78.98
N PRO A 48 9.34 -1.79 -78.86
CA PRO A 48 9.18 -2.48 -77.58
C PRO A 48 10.47 -3.19 -77.16
N ALA A 49 10.92 -2.89 -75.95
CA ALA A 49 12.02 -3.59 -75.28
C ALA A 49 11.60 -5.04 -74.91
N PRO A 50 12.55 -5.98 -74.84
CA PRO A 50 12.27 -7.41 -74.71
C PRO A 50 11.70 -7.74 -73.33
N ALA A 51 10.76 -8.69 -73.31
CA ALA A 51 10.10 -9.16 -72.09
C ALA A 51 11.13 -9.70 -71.07
N PRO A 52 11.05 -9.28 -69.79
CA PRO A 52 11.78 -9.94 -68.72
C PRO A 52 11.21 -11.35 -68.49
N PRO A 53 12.03 -12.30 -67.98
CA PRO A 53 11.64 -13.69 -67.82
C PRO A 53 10.46 -13.81 -66.84
N GLU A 54 9.64 -14.82 -67.05
CA GLU A 54 8.51 -15.17 -66.20
C GLU A 54 8.97 -15.32 -64.74
N ASP A 55 8.71 -14.31 -63.92
CA ASP A 55 8.90 -14.37 -62.48
C ASP A 55 7.91 -15.37 -61.90
N HIS A 56 8.48 -16.45 -61.38
CA HIS A 56 7.82 -17.40 -60.48
C HIS A 56 7.08 -16.62 -59.39
N PRO A 57 5.91 -17.10 -58.92
CA PRO A 57 5.18 -16.39 -57.87
C PRO A 57 6.06 -16.35 -56.63
N ASP A 58 6.53 -15.15 -56.27
CA ASP A 58 7.21 -14.89 -55.02
C ASP A 58 6.36 -15.52 -53.91
N GLU A 59 6.90 -16.57 -53.30
CA GLU A 59 6.31 -17.22 -52.15
C GLU A 59 6.18 -16.15 -51.06
N GLU A 60 4.95 -15.65 -50.87
CA GLU A 60 4.59 -14.79 -49.75
C GLU A 60 5.03 -15.50 -48.45
N MET A 61 6.21 -15.11 -47.94
CA MET A 61 6.66 -15.46 -46.60
C MET A 61 5.73 -14.79 -45.58
N GLY A 62 4.57 -15.42 -45.37
CA GLY A 62 3.69 -15.15 -44.27
C GLY A 62 4.45 -15.39 -42.97
N PHE A 63 4.58 -14.35 -42.15
CA PHE A 63 5.20 -14.45 -40.84
C PHE A 63 4.25 -15.26 -39.94
N THR A 64 4.50 -16.56 -39.81
CA THR A 64 3.72 -17.43 -38.92
C THR A 64 4.35 -17.39 -37.53
N ILE A 65 3.66 -16.77 -36.58
CA ILE A 65 4.10 -16.72 -35.18
C ILE A 65 3.36 -17.81 -34.41
N ASP A 66 4.10 -18.62 -33.65
CA ASP A 66 3.53 -19.68 -32.82
C ASP A 66 2.75 -19.07 -31.63
N ILE A 67 1.43 -19.27 -31.67
CA ILE A 67 0.42 -18.74 -30.73
C ILE A 67 0.73 -19.11 -29.28
N LYS A 68 1.44 -20.22 -29.04
CA LYS A 68 1.70 -20.72 -27.69
C LYS A 68 2.77 -19.95 -26.91
N SER A 69 3.55 -19.09 -27.58
CA SER A 69 4.70 -18.40 -26.97
C SER A 69 4.39 -17.01 -26.38
N PHE A 70 3.12 -16.60 -26.35
CA PHE A 70 2.74 -15.21 -26.09
C PHE A 70 2.42 -14.84 -24.63
N LEU A 71 2.53 -15.78 -23.68
CA LEU A 71 2.34 -15.49 -22.26
C LEU A 71 3.61 -14.91 -21.65
N LYS A 72 3.51 -13.71 -21.06
CA LYS A 72 4.62 -13.12 -20.32
C LYS A 72 4.88 -13.92 -19.04
N PRO A 73 6.12 -13.93 -18.51
CA PRO A 73 6.42 -14.62 -17.26
C PRO A 73 5.49 -14.16 -16.12
N GLY A 74 4.81 -15.10 -15.47
CA GLY A 74 3.85 -14.82 -14.39
C GLY A 74 2.48 -14.30 -14.82
N GLU A 75 2.22 -14.16 -16.13
CA GLU A 75 0.92 -13.73 -16.64
C GLU A 75 -0.13 -14.85 -16.50
N LYS A 76 -1.27 -14.53 -15.89
CA LYS A 76 -2.42 -15.44 -15.81
C LYS A 76 -3.18 -15.42 -17.13
N THR A 77 -3.68 -16.57 -17.56
CA THR A 77 -4.48 -16.70 -18.78
C THR A 77 -5.91 -16.23 -18.55
N TYR A 78 -6.58 -15.78 -19.61
CA TYR A 78 -8.00 -15.41 -19.58
C TYR A 78 -8.35 -14.41 -18.48
N THR A 79 -7.49 -13.41 -18.30
CA THR A 79 -7.71 -12.28 -17.40
C THR A 79 -8.61 -11.23 -18.05
N GLN A 80 -9.13 -10.28 -17.27
CA GLN A 80 -9.89 -9.15 -17.80
C GLN A 80 -9.05 -8.26 -18.73
N ARG A 81 -7.71 -8.25 -18.59
CA ARG A 81 -6.81 -7.56 -19.52
C ARG A 81 -6.83 -8.16 -20.94
N CYS A 82 -7.23 -9.43 -21.06
CA CYS A 82 -7.37 -10.17 -22.32
C CYS A 82 -8.82 -10.10 -22.87
N ARG A 83 -9.69 -9.30 -22.23
CA ARG A 83 -11.09 -9.14 -22.61
C ARG A 83 -11.24 -7.96 -23.57
N LEU A 84 -11.82 -8.23 -24.74
CA LEU A 84 -12.12 -7.24 -25.75
C LEU A 84 -13.61 -6.88 -25.73
N PHE A 85 -13.89 -5.60 -25.90
CA PHE A 85 -15.19 -5.07 -26.25
C PHE A 85 -15.29 -4.97 -27.78
N VAL A 86 -16.37 -5.50 -28.34
CA VAL A 86 -16.63 -5.44 -29.78
C VAL A 86 -17.94 -4.69 -29.99
N GLY A 87 -17.87 -3.47 -30.49
CA GLY A 87 -19.01 -2.62 -30.80
C GLY A 87 -19.32 -2.54 -32.29
N ASN A 88 -20.47 -1.96 -32.59
CA ASN A 88 -21.00 -1.79 -33.95
C ASN A 88 -21.27 -3.12 -34.69
N LEU A 89 -21.56 -4.18 -33.93
CA LEU A 89 -21.97 -5.47 -34.47
C LEU A 89 -23.34 -5.35 -35.17
N PRO A 90 -23.56 -6.08 -36.28
CA PRO A 90 -24.88 -6.12 -36.90
C PRO A 90 -25.85 -6.89 -36.00
N THR A 91 -27.13 -6.52 -36.06
CA THR A 91 -28.19 -7.06 -35.20
C THR A 91 -28.47 -8.54 -35.47
N ASP A 92 -28.08 -9.03 -36.64
CA ASP A 92 -28.24 -10.41 -37.08
C ASP A 92 -27.01 -11.29 -36.82
N ILE A 93 -26.01 -10.80 -36.07
CA ILE A 93 -24.83 -11.61 -35.73
C ILE A 93 -25.18 -12.74 -34.75
N THR A 94 -24.80 -13.97 -35.11
CA THR A 94 -24.93 -15.13 -34.23
C THR A 94 -23.70 -15.29 -33.33
N GLU A 95 -23.82 -16.08 -32.25
CA GLU A 95 -22.67 -16.39 -31.40
C GLU A 95 -21.59 -17.18 -32.15
N GLU A 96 -22.01 -18.05 -33.07
CA GLU A 96 -21.12 -18.82 -33.92
C GLU A 96 -20.34 -17.93 -34.89
N ASP A 97 -21.01 -16.97 -35.54
CA ASP A 97 -20.35 -15.98 -36.41
C ASP A 97 -19.33 -15.16 -35.63
N PHE A 98 -19.70 -14.73 -34.42
CA PHE A 98 -18.82 -13.96 -33.56
C PHE A 98 -17.60 -14.78 -33.11
N LYS A 99 -17.76 -16.06 -32.75
CA LYS A 99 -16.63 -16.96 -32.44
C LYS A 99 -15.72 -17.17 -33.66
N ARG A 100 -16.30 -17.39 -34.85
CA ARG A 100 -15.56 -17.54 -36.10
C ARG A 100 -14.66 -16.35 -36.41
N LEU A 101 -15.08 -15.12 -36.08
CA LEU A 101 -14.23 -13.93 -36.27
C LEU A 101 -12.93 -13.99 -35.45
N PHE A 102 -12.98 -14.58 -34.26
CA PHE A 102 -11.84 -14.62 -33.33
C PHE A 102 -11.12 -15.97 -33.29
N GLU A 103 -11.57 -16.97 -34.04
CA GLU A 103 -11.03 -18.35 -34.01
C GLU A 103 -9.52 -18.43 -34.29
N ARG A 104 -9.01 -17.48 -35.09
CA ARG A 104 -7.58 -17.37 -35.43
C ARG A 104 -6.71 -16.90 -34.26
N TYR A 105 -7.28 -16.33 -33.20
CA TYR A 105 -6.53 -15.81 -32.06
C TYR A 105 -6.60 -16.73 -30.84
N GLY A 106 -6.99 -17.99 -31.04
CA GLY A 106 -7.12 -18.99 -29.98
C GLY A 106 -8.56 -19.19 -29.52
N GLU A 107 -8.75 -20.14 -28.61
CA GLU A 107 -10.08 -20.49 -28.08
C GLU A 107 -10.52 -19.46 -27.05
N PRO A 108 -11.70 -18.84 -27.18
CA PRO A 108 -12.19 -17.88 -26.19
C PRO A 108 -12.75 -18.57 -24.94
N SER A 109 -12.46 -18.02 -23.76
CA SER A 109 -13.03 -18.51 -22.49
C SER A 109 -14.44 -17.98 -22.20
N GLU A 110 -14.73 -16.77 -22.69
CA GLU A 110 -15.98 -16.05 -22.46
C GLU A 110 -16.41 -15.43 -23.78
N VAL A 111 -17.67 -15.65 -24.15
CA VAL A 111 -18.32 -14.99 -25.29
C VAL A 111 -19.67 -14.47 -24.82
N PHE A 112 -19.89 -13.17 -24.99
CA PHE A 112 -21.16 -12.52 -24.66
C PHE A 112 -21.55 -11.58 -25.79
N ILE A 113 -22.81 -11.62 -26.22
CA ILE A 113 -23.30 -10.76 -27.31
C ILE A 113 -24.66 -10.19 -26.93
N ASN A 114 -24.78 -8.87 -26.98
CA ASN A 114 -26.04 -8.16 -26.92
C ASN A 114 -26.42 -7.71 -28.34
N ARG A 115 -27.29 -8.50 -28.98
CA ARG A 115 -27.73 -8.27 -30.37
C ARG A 115 -28.51 -6.97 -30.52
N ASP A 116 -29.35 -6.65 -29.53
CA ASP A 116 -30.21 -5.45 -29.55
C ASP A 116 -29.40 -4.16 -29.55
N ARG A 117 -28.28 -4.16 -28.80
CA ARG A 117 -27.39 -3.00 -28.68
C ARG A 117 -26.17 -3.06 -29.61
N GLY A 118 -26.02 -4.14 -30.39
CA GLY A 118 -24.93 -4.31 -31.35
C GLY A 118 -23.54 -4.29 -30.72
N PHE A 119 -23.36 -4.91 -29.55
CA PHE A 119 -22.05 -5.07 -28.94
C PHE A 119 -21.87 -6.44 -28.28
N GLY A 120 -20.63 -6.85 -28.10
CA GLY A 120 -20.26 -8.08 -27.42
C GLY A 120 -18.95 -7.97 -26.66
N PHE A 121 -18.65 -9.02 -25.91
CA PHE A 121 -17.38 -9.20 -25.23
C PHE A 121 -16.82 -10.58 -25.56
N ILE A 122 -15.50 -10.64 -25.70
CA ILE A 122 -14.77 -11.88 -25.87
C ILE A 122 -13.53 -11.87 -25.00
N ARG A 123 -13.16 -13.01 -24.42
CA ARG A 123 -11.97 -13.13 -23.60
C ARG A 123 -11.00 -14.16 -24.17
N LEU A 124 -9.84 -13.68 -24.61
CA LEU A 124 -8.77 -14.50 -25.20
C LEU A 124 -7.76 -14.96 -24.13
N GLU A 125 -6.87 -15.86 -24.54
CA GLU A 125 -5.92 -16.52 -23.63
C GLU A 125 -4.87 -15.57 -23.04
N SER A 126 -4.30 -14.68 -23.85
CA SER A 126 -3.22 -13.78 -23.46
C SER A 126 -3.50 -12.33 -23.89
N ARG A 127 -2.85 -11.37 -23.20
CA ARG A 127 -2.95 -9.96 -23.57
C ARG A 127 -2.45 -9.72 -24.99
N THR A 128 -1.36 -10.37 -25.36
CA THR A 128 -0.74 -10.26 -26.68
C THR A 128 -1.71 -10.71 -27.79
N LEU A 129 -2.44 -11.81 -27.60
CA LEU A 129 -3.45 -12.25 -28.56
C LEU A 129 -4.61 -11.25 -28.68
N ALA A 130 -5.02 -10.64 -27.57
CA ALA A 130 -6.02 -9.59 -27.58
C ALA A 130 -5.53 -8.31 -28.29
N GLU A 131 -4.24 -7.96 -28.18
CA GLU A 131 -3.63 -6.85 -28.91
C GLU A 131 -3.60 -7.13 -30.42
N ILE A 132 -3.18 -8.33 -30.84
CA ILE A 132 -3.18 -8.74 -32.24
C ILE A 132 -4.61 -8.72 -32.80
N ALA A 133 -5.57 -9.33 -32.10
CA ALA A 133 -6.97 -9.37 -32.51
C ALA A 133 -7.58 -7.97 -32.62
N LYS A 134 -7.28 -7.07 -31.67
CA LYS A 134 -7.69 -5.65 -31.75
C LYS A 134 -7.11 -5.00 -33.00
N ALA A 135 -5.81 -5.13 -33.25
CA ALA A 135 -5.14 -4.44 -34.35
C ALA A 135 -5.62 -4.90 -35.73
N GLU A 136 -5.90 -6.20 -35.88
CA GLU A 136 -6.34 -6.80 -37.14
C GLU A 136 -7.83 -6.61 -37.43
N LEU A 137 -8.69 -6.79 -36.42
CA LEU A 137 -10.14 -6.77 -36.62
C LEU A 137 -10.77 -5.38 -36.44
N ASP A 138 -10.12 -4.44 -35.76
CA ASP A 138 -10.68 -3.09 -35.57
C ASP A 138 -10.81 -2.35 -36.92
N GLY A 139 -12.01 -1.83 -37.19
CA GLY A 139 -12.35 -1.15 -38.44
C GLY A 139 -12.72 -2.09 -39.60
N THR A 140 -12.63 -3.41 -39.44
CA THR A 140 -13.07 -4.36 -40.48
C THR A 140 -14.56 -4.19 -40.76
N ILE A 141 -14.96 -4.22 -42.02
CA ILE A 141 -16.35 -4.04 -42.43
C ILE A 141 -17.07 -5.38 -42.35
N LEU A 142 -18.07 -5.48 -41.47
CA LEU A 142 -18.92 -6.65 -41.35
C LEU A 142 -20.36 -6.24 -41.64
N LYS A 143 -20.93 -6.78 -42.73
CA LYS A 143 -22.29 -6.42 -43.22
C LYS A 143 -22.49 -4.90 -43.32
N SER A 144 -21.55 -4.22 -43.99
CA SER A 144 -21.54 -2.76 -44.22
C SER A 144 -21.36 -1.90 -42.95
N ARG A 145 -20.97 -2.48 -41.81
CA ARG A 145 -20.69 -1.75 -40.57
C ARG A 145 -19.23 -1.98 -40.13
N PRO A 146 -18.42 -0.92 -39.89
CA PRO A 146 -17.08 -1.09 -39.37
C PRO A 146 -17.11 -1.55 -37.91
N LEU A 147 -16.48 -2.68 -37.60
CA LEU A 147 -16.34 -3.15 -36.23
C LEU A 147 -15.51 -2.16 -35.41
N ARG A 148 -15.90 -1.96 -34.15
CA ARG A 148 -15.12 -1.16 -33.18
C ARG A 148 -14.62 -2.06 -32.06
N ILE A 149 -13.35 -2.41 -32.09
CA ILE A 149 -12.76 -3.34 -31.12
C ILE A 149 -11.84 -2.58 -30.16
N ARG A 150 -12.12 -2.68 -28.87
CA ARG A 150 -11.42 -1.96 -27.81
C ARG A 150 -11.11 -2.93 -26.67
N PHE A 151 -10.17 -2.57 -25.81
CA PHE A 151 -10.03 -3.30 -24.55
C PHE A 151 -11.26 -3.03 -23.69
N ALA A 152 -11.78 -4.09 -23.07
CA ALA A 152 -12.86 -3.93 -22.11
C ALA A 152 -12.32 -3.21 -20.87
N THR A 153 -13.06 -2.19 -20.40
CA THR A 153 -12.75 -1.49 -19.14
C THR A 153 -12.73 -2.49 -17.99
N HIS A 154 -11.64 -2.51 -17.22
CA HIS A 154 -11.43 -3.48 -16.16
C HIS A 154 -12.30 -3.14 -14.94
N GLY A 155 -13.43 -3.81 -14.77
CA GLY A 155 -14.43 -3.42 -13.77
C GLY A 155 -14.05 -3.68 -12.31
N ALA A 156 -12.89 -4.29 -12.05
CA ALA A 156 -12.43 -4.70 -10.72
C ALA A 156 -10.96 -4.32 -10.46
N ALA A 157 -10.51 -3.20 -11.01
CA ALA A 157 -9.17 -2.66 -10.79
C ALA A 157 -9.18 -1.59 -9.69
N LEU A 158 -8.21 -1.67 -8.79
CA LEU A 158 -8.03 -0.73 -7.68
C LEU A 158 -6.64 -0.10 -7.74
N THR A 159 -6.55 1.18 -7.43
CA THR A 159 -5.29 1.87 -7.17
C THR A 159 -4.99 1.79 -5.68
N VAL A 160 -3.74 1.44 -5.36
CA VAL A 160 -3.24 1.38 -3.98
C VAL A 160 -2.19 2.47 -3.82
N LYS A 161 -2.39 3.35 -2.83
CA LYS A 161 -1.47 4.44 -2.50
C LYS A 161 -0.88 4.22 -1.11
N ASN A 162 0.11 5.05 -0.77
CA ASN A 162 0.78 5.03 0.53
C ASN A 162 1.57 3.73 0.82
N LEU A 163 2.06 3.06 -0.23
CA LEU A 163 2.87 1.85 -0.10
C LEU A 163 4.24 2.17 0.50
N SER A 164 4.72 1.27 1.36
CA SER A 164 6.10 1.30 1.84
C SER A 164 7.08 0.91 0.72
N PRO A 165 8.29 1.50 0.65
CA PRO A 165 9.26 1.21 -0.40
C PRO A 165 9.76 -0.24 -0.43
N VAL A 166 9.55 -1.01 0.64
CA VAL A 166 9.93 -2.43 0.72
C VAL A 166 8.84 -3.39 0.23
N VAL A 167 7.67 -2.87 -0.19
CA VAL A 167 6.58 -3.71 -0.73
C VAL A 167 6.90 -4.10 -2.17
N SER A 168 6.93 -5.40 -2.46
CA SER A 168 7.09 -5.95 -3.82
C SER A 168 5.76 -6.28 -4.49
N ASN A 169 5.79 -6.60 -5.79
CA ASN A 169 4.61 -7.04 -6.55
C ASN A 169 3.97 -8.28 -5.92
N GLU A 170 4.80 -9.25 -5.51
CA GLU A 170 4.39 -10.53 -4.94
C GLU A 170 3.78 -10.33 -3.55
N LEU A 171 4.37 -9.47 -2.71
CA LEU A 171 3.81 -9.15 -1.40
C LEU A 171 2.45 -8.45 -1.56
N LEU A 172 2.33 -7.53 -2.52
CA LEU A 172 1.07 -6.85 -2.81
C LEU A 172 -0.01 -7.85 -3.29
N GLU A 173 0.35 -8.78 -4.18
CA GLU A 173 -0.55 -9.84 -4.64
C GLU A 173 -1.01 -10.73 -3.49
N GLN A 174 -0.06 -11.23 -2.68
CA GLN A 174 -0.36 -12.09 -1.53
C GLN A 174 -1.27 -11.38 -0.54
N ALA A 175 -1.01 -10.12 -0.22
CA ALA A 175 -1.82 -9.35 0.71
C ALA A 175 -3.26 -9.18 0.21
N PHE A 176 -3.46 -8.80 -1.05
CA PHE A 176 -4.81 -8.59 -1.58
C PHE A 176 -5.54 -9.89 -1.93
N SER A 177 -4.82 -11.01 -2.07
CA SER A 177 -5.43 -12.34 -2.27
C SER A 177 -6.39 -12.75 -1.14
N GLN A 178 -6.25 -12.16 0.06
CA GLN A 178 -7.15 -12.39 1.20
C GLN A 178 -8.60 -11.92 0.93
N PHE A 179 -8.80 -10.99 0.00
CA PHE A 179 -10.13 -10.49 -0.36
C PHE A 179 -10.78 -11.34 -1.46
N GLY A 180 -9.96 -11.94 -2.33
CA GLY A 180 -10.36 -12.88 -3.37
C GLY A 180 -9.28 -13.02 -4.46
N PRO A 181 -9.56 -13.75 -5.55
CA PRO A 181 -8.57 -14.04 -6.59
C PRO A 181 -8.07 -12.77 -7.28
N VAL A 182 -6.76 -12.52 -7.18
CA VAL A 182 -6.06 -11.43 -7.85
C VAL A 182 -5.60 -11.90 -9.23
N GLU A 183 -5.83 -11.12 -10.28
CA GLU A 183 -5.28 -11.38 -11.63
C GLU A 183 -3.87 -10.81 -11.76
N LYS A 184 -3.65 -9.60 -11.23
CA LYS A 184 -2.36 -8.90 -11.30
C LYS A 184 -2.22 -7.90 -10.15
N ALA A 185 -1.02 -7.80 -9.58
CA ALA A 185 -0.66 -6.72 -8.68
C ALA A 185 0.71 -6.17 -9.06
N VAL A 186 0.84 -4.84 -9.10
CA VAL A 186 2.08 -4.17 -9.51
C VAL A 186 2.31 -2.95 -8.62
N VAL A 187 3.53 -2.82 -8.13
CA VAL A 187 4.06 -1.62 -7.49
C VAL A 187 4.66 -0.74 -8.58
N VAL A 188 4.18 0.51 -8.67
CA VAL A 188 4.64 1.45 -9.68
C VAL A 188 6.00 1.99 -9.26
N VAL A 189 6.98 1.90 -10.15
CA VAL A 189 8.33 2.42 -9.97
C VAL A 189 8.56 3.66 -10.83
N ASP A 190 9.46 4.55 -10.39
CA ASP A 190 9.94 5.66 -11.20
C ASP A 190 10.92 5.18 -12.29
N ASP A 191 11.40 6.11 -13.11
CA ASP A 191 12.40 5.87 -14.17
C ASP A 191 13.73 5.28 -13.64
N ARG A 192 14.01 5.46 -12.34
CA ARG A 192 15.19 4.90 -11.64
C ARG A 192 14.90 3.56 -10.98
N GLY A 193 13.69 3.02 -11.11
CA GLY A 193 13.28 1.75 -10.50
C GLY A 193 12.93 1.86 -9.00
N ARG A 194 12.77 3.07 -8.47
CA ARG A 194 12.40 3.28 -7.05
C ARG A 194 10.88 3.28 -6.90
N ALA A 195 10.40 2.68 -5.81
CA ALA A 195 8.97 2.62 -5.52
C ALA A 195 8.36 4.03 -5.38
N THR A 196 7.31 4.31 -6.15
CA THR A 196 6.59 5.61 -6.12
C THR A 196 5.65 5.75 -4.91
N GLY A 197 5.50 4.69 -4.12
CA GLY A 197 4.47 4.59 -3.07
C GLY A 197 3.06 4.35 -3.62
N LYS A 198 2.93 4.11 -4.93
CA LYS A 198 1.67 3.73 -5.60
C LYS A 198 1.79 2.34 -6.21
N GLY A 199 0.65 1.69 -6.39
CA GLY A 199 0.51 0.39 -7.04
C GLY A 199 -0.92 0.22 -7.55
N PHE A 200 -1.18 -0.89 -8.22
CA PHE A 200 -2.52 -1.27 -8.61
C PHE A 200 -2.75 -2.77 -8.41
N VAL A 201 -4.01 -3.14 -8.16
CA VAL A 201 -4.46 -4.51 -7.98
C VAL A 201 -5.68 -4.74 -8.86
N GLU A 202 -5.57 -5.71 -9.75
CA GLU A 202 -6.62 -6.17 -10.64
C GLU A 202 -7.19 -7.48 -10.08
N PHE A 203 -8.47 -7.48 -9.69
CA PHE A 203 -9.17 -8.69 -9.25
C PHE A 203 -9.87 -9.40 -10.40
N ALA A 204 -10.01 -10.73 -10.31
CA ALA A 204 -10.73 -11.53 -11.30
C ALA A 204 -12.23 -11.19 -11.40
N ALA A 205 -12.80 -10.65 -10.33
CA ALA A 205 -14.21 -10.29 -10.26
C ALA A 205 -14.46 -9.03 -9.42
N LYS A 206 -15.60 -8.38 -9.67
CA LYS A 206 -16.01 -7.16 -8.95
C LYS A 206 -16.26 -7.35 -7.44
N PRO A 207 -16.87 -8.46 -6.95
CA PRO A 207 -17.14 -8.61 -5.52
C PRO A 207 -15.88 -8.60 -4.62
N PRO A 208 -14.77 -9.31 -4.95
CA PRO A 208 -13.50 -9.16 -4.25
C PRO A 208 -12.96 -7.73 -4.20
N ALA A 209 -13.02 -7.00 -5.32
CA ALA A 209 -12.57 -5.61 -5.38
C ALA A 209 -13.39 -4.68 -4.46
N ARG A 210 -14.73 -4.84 -4.45
CA ARG A 210 -15.61 -4.08 -3.52
C ARG A 210 -15.31 -4.42 -2.06
N LYS A 211 -15.15 -5.70 -1.74
CA LYS A 211 -14.79 -6.17 -0.39
C LYS A 211 -13.45 -5.59 0.08
N ALA A 212 -12.47 -5.50 -0.82
CA ALA A 212 -11.17 -4.88 -0.52
C ALA A 212 -11.33 -3.36 -0.28
N LEU A 213 -12.10 -2.67 -1.12
CA LEU A 213 -12.37 -1.24 -0.98
C LEU A 213 -13.06 -0.91 0.35
N GLU A 214 -14.11 -1.66 0.70
CA GLU A 214 -14.85 -1.50 1.95
C GLU A 214 -13.94 -1.76 3.18
N ARG A 215 -13.26 -2.91 3.22
CA ARG A 215 -12.43 -3.28 4.38
C ARG A 215 -11.22 -2.37 4.60
N CYS A 216 -10.60 -1.89 3.52
CA CYS A 216 -9.47 -0.96 3.60
C CYS A 216 -9.91 0.49 3.83
N GLY A 217 -11.17 0.84 3.54
CA GLY A 217 -11.74 2.14 3.88
C GLY A 217 -12.15 2.23 5.35
N ASP A 218 -12.77 1.18 5.88
CA ASP A 218 -13.27 1.15 7.26
C ASP A 218 -12.17 0.80 8.29
N GLY A 219 -11.15 0.05 7.88
CA GLY A 219 -10.08 -0.43 8.73
C GLY A 219 -8.69 0.03 8.27
N ALA A 220 -7.68 -0.22 9.12
CA ALA A 220 -6.28 0.04 8.78
C ALA A 220 -5.62 -1.24 8.26
N PHE A 221 -5.55 -1.42 6.93
CA PHE A 221 -4.87 -2.57 6.35
C PHE A 221 -3.35 -2.31 6.22
N LEU A 222 -2.55 -3.13 6.93
CA LEU A 222 -1.10 -2.97 7.05
C LEU A 222 -0.37 -4.07 6.27
N LEU A 223 0.68 -3.71 5.54
CA LEU A 223 1.47 -4.67 4.75
C LEU A 223 2.87 -4.96 5.34
N THR A 224 3.32 -4.13 6.28
CA THR A 224 4.67 -4.22 6.84
C THR A 224 4.64 -3.96 8.35
N THR A 225 5.79 -4.11 9.00
CA THR A 225 5.95 -3.85 10.45
C THR A 225 5.67 -2.39 10.82
N THR A 226 5.95 -1.45 9.92
CA THR A 226 5.62 -0.04 10.13
C THR A 226 4.12 0.14 9.97
N PRO A 227 3.39 0.72 10.93
CA PRO A 227 1.93 0.83 10.91
C PRO A 227 1.44 1.89 9.91
N ARG A 228 1.77 1.70 8.64
CA ARG A 228 1.42 2.58 7.52
C ARG A 228 0.24 1.95 6.75
N PRO A 229 -0.99 2.44 6.94
CA PRO A 229 -2.15 1.87 6.26
C PRO A 229 -2.10 2.16 4.77
N VAL A 230 -2.45 1.16 3.97
CA VAL A 230 -2.63 1.34 2.53
C VAL A 230 -3.93 2.09 2.25
N ILE A 231 -3.89 2.98 1.27
CA ILE A 231 -5.09 3.71 0.82
C ILE A 231 -5.54 3.05 -0.48
N VAL A 232 -6.78 2.56 -0.51
CA VAL A 232 -7.33 1.84 -1.67
C VAL A 232 -8.44 2.68 -2.30
N GLU A 233 -8.34 2.89 -3.60
CA GLU A 233 -9.30 3.66 -4.39
C GLU A 233 -9.67 2.87 -5.66
N PRO A 234 -10.87 3.07 -6.22
CA PRO A 234 -11.19 2.56 -7.56
C PRO A 234 -10.18 3.10 -8.58
N MET A 235 -9.67 2.25 -9.47
CA MET A 235 -8.74 2.69 -10.50
C MET A 235 -9.49 3.50 -11.55
N GLU A 236 -9.11 4.77 -11.72
CA GLU A 236 -9.53 5.58 -12.85
C GLU A 236 -8.92 5.02 -14.14
N GLN A 237 -9.75 4.86 -15.16
CA GLN A 237 -9.36 4.31 -16.45
C GLN A 237 -9.51 5.40 -17.51
N PHE A 238 -8.39 5.74 -18.12
CA PHE A 238 -8.31 6.67 -19.23
C PHE A 238 -8.09 5.89 -20.52
N ASP A 239 -8.71 6.33 -21.60
CA ASP A 239 -8.43 5.85 -22.95
C ASP A 239 -7.31 6.71 -23.53
N ASP A 240 -6.08 6.23 -23.38
CA ASP A 240 -4.85 6.83 -23.90
C ASP A 240 -4.45 6.29 -25.29
N GLU A 241 -5.20 5.33 -25.82
CA GLU A 241 -4.91 4.65 -27.08
C GLU A 241 -5.69 5.25 -28.26
N ASP A 242 -7.00 5.41 -28.11
CA ASP A 242 -7.87 5.84 -29.20
C ASP A 242 -8.21 7.34 -29.17
N GLY A 243 -8.25 7.90 -27.96
CA GLY A 243 -8.56 9.31 -27.73
C GLY A 243 -9.89 9.76 -28.37
N LEU A 244 -9.91 10.98 -28.90
CA LEU A 244 -11.09 11.56 -29.55
C LEU A 244 -10.79 11.93 -31.03
N PRO A 245 -10.96 10.99 -31.97
CA PRO A 245 -10.76 11.25 -33.40
C PRO A 245 -11.74 12.30 -33.96
N GLU A 246 -11.25 13.17 -34.85
CA GLU A 246 -12.04 14.22 -35.53
C GLU A 246 -13.32 13.68 -36.19
N LYS A 247 -13.25 12.50 -36.80
CA LYS A 247 -14.41 11.83 -37.44
C LYS A 247 -15.56 11.51 -36.46
N LEU A 248 -15.29 11.43 -35.17
CA LEU A 248 -16.27 11.17 -34.12
C LEU A 248 -16.76 12.45 -33.43
N MET A 249 -16.14 13.60 -33.71
CA MET A 249 -16.55 14.87 -33.11
C MET A 249 -17.83 15.41 -33.76
N GLN A 250 -18.72 15.94 -32.92
CA GLN A 250 -19.95 16.58 -33.39
C GLN A 250 -19.66 17.99 -33.89
N LYS A 251 -19.91 18.22 -35.18
CA LYS A 251 -19.68 19.51 -35.87
C LYS A 251 -20.80 20.51 -35.56
N THR A 252 -20.89 20.93 -34.31
CA THR A 252 -21.85 21.95 -33.84
C THR A 252 -21.45 23.36 -34.30
N GLN A 253 -22.33 24.36 -34.12
CA GLN A 253 -21.96 25.77 -34.38
C GLN A 253 -20.77 26.20 -33.51
N GLN A 254 -20.74 25.76 -32.25
CA GLN A 254 -19.62 26.04 -31.35
C GLN A 254 -18.31 25.41 -31.85
N TYR A 255 -18.35 24.20 -32.42
CA TYR A 255 -17.18 23.59 -33.06
C TYR A 255 -16.61 24.48 -34.16
N HIS A 256 -17.46 24.99 -35.06
CA HIS A 256 -17.00 25.86 -36.16
C HIS A 256 -16.46 27.20 -35.65
N LYS A 257 -17.12 27.81 -34.65
CA LYS A 257 -16.68 29.06 -34.03
C LYS A 257 -15.29 28.95 -33.40
N GLU A 258 -15.05 27.90 -32.61
CA GLU A 258 -13.76 27.69 -31.94
C GLU A 258 -12.63 27.32 -32.93
N ARG A 259 -12.97 26.75 -34.10
CA ARG A 259 -12.02 26.35 -35.15
C ARG A 259 -11.72 27.43 -36.17
N GLU A 260 -12.40 28.58 -36.13
CA GLU A 260 -12.16 29.71 -37.03
C GLU A 260 -10.70 30.21 -36.91
N GLN A 261 -10.15 30.13 -35.71
CA GLN A 261 -8.83 30.59 -35.38
C GLN A 261 -7.85 29.39 -35.28
N PRO A 262 -6.79 29.33 -36.10
CA PRO A 262 -5.83 28.23 -36.04
C PRO A 262 -4.94 28.32 -34.78
N PRO A 263 -4.25 27.22 -34.41
CA PRO A 263 -3.24 27.23 -33.35
C PRO A 263 -2.19 28.34 -33.59
N ARG A 264 -2.05 29.26 -32.63
CA ARG A 264 -1.11 30.39 -32.72
C ARG A 264 -0.66 30.84 -31.33
N PHE A 265 0.44 31.58 -31.28
CA PHE A 265 0.79 32.38 -30.10
C PHE A 265 0.02 33.70 -30.12
N ALA A 266 -0.56 34.10 -28.98
CA ALA A 266 -1.20 35.41 -28.86
C ALA A 266 -0.15 36.52 -29.01
N GLN A 267 -0.45 37.55 -29.81
CA GLN A 267 0.50 38.64 -30.06
C GLN A 267 0.48 39.65 -28.90
N PRO A 268 1.65 40.10 -28.39
CA PRO A 268 1.70 41.15 -27.38
C PRO A 268 0.91 42.40 -27.79
N GLY A 269 0.15 42.97 -26.86
CA GLY A 269 -0.72 44.14 -27.10
C GLY A 269 -2.13 43.81 -27.61
N THR A 270 -2.45 42.54 -27.86
CA THR A 270 -3.82 42.12 -28.23
C THR A 270 -4.68 41.79 -27.00
N PHE A 271 -6.01 41.86 -27.16
CA PHE A 271 -6.98 41.40 -26.15
C PHE A 271 -6.72 39.93 -25.75
N GLU A 272 -6.43 39.07 -26.71
CA GLU A 272 -6.15 37.65 -26.46
C GLU A 272 -4.92 37.45 -25.56
N PHE A 273 -3.84 38.21 -25.81
CA PHE A 273 -2.62 38.11 -25.01
C PHE A 273 -2.83 38.60 -23.57
N GLU A 274 -3.64 39.65 -23.37
CA GLU A 274 -3.97 40.14 -22.03
C GLU A 274 -4.68 39.05 -21.22
N TYR A 275 -5.72 38.42 -21.78
CA TYR A 275 -6.45 37.35 -21.09
C TYR A 275 -5.62 36.07 -20.95
N ALA A 276 -4.87 35.67 -21.98
CA ALA A 276 -3.97 34.51 -21.90
C ALA A 276 -2.91 34.69 -20.80
N SER A 277 -2.42 35.92 -20.59
CA SER A 277 -1.50 36.24 -19.50
C SER A 277 -2.17 36.11 -18.12
N ARG A 278 -3.44 36.52 -17.98
CA ARG A 278 -4.22 36.30 -16.75
C ARG A 278 -4.49 34.82 -16.49
N TRP A 279 -4.76 34.03 -17.53
CA TRP A 279 -4.87 32.57 -17.42
C TRP A 279 -3.56 31.95 -16.93
N LYS A 280 -2.40 32.31 -17.50
CA LYS A 280 -1.10 31.86 -17.00
C LYS A 280 -0.84 32.26 -15.55
N ALA A 281 -1.28 33.44 -15.13
CA ALA A 281 -1.18 33.87 -13.73
C ALA A 281 -2.07 33.04 -12.79
N LEU A 282 -3.26 32.61 -13.25
CA LEU A 282 -4.12 31.68 -12.52
C LEU A 282 -3.49 30.29 -12.41
N ASP A 283 -2.93 29.76 -13.50
CA ASP A 283 -2.25 28.45 -13.50
C ASP A 283 -1.03 28.44 -12.55
N GLU A 284 -0.24 29.52 -12.55
CA GLU A 284 0.89 29.67 -11.63
C GLU A 284 0.42 29.79 -10.17
N MET A 285 -0.67 30.52 -9.91
CA MET A 285 -1.29 30.58 -8.58
C MET A 285 -1.77 29.20 -8.13
N GLU A 286 -2.42 28.43 -9.00
CA GLU A 286 -2.86 27.06 -8.71
C GLU A 286 -1.66 26.16 -8.38
N LYS A 287 -0.60 26.22 -9.19
CA LYS A 287 0.63 25.47 -8.97
C LYS A 287 1.25 25.80 -7.61
N GLN A 288 1.39 27.09 -7.27
CA GLN A 288 1.92 27.53 -5.98
C GLN A 288 1.07 27.03 -4.80
N GLN A 289 -0.26 27.07 -4.92
CA GLN A 289 -1.15 26.53 -3.89
C GLN A 289 -1.00 25.02 -3.71
N ARG A 290 -0.95 24.26 -4.81
CA ARG A 290 -0.74 22.80 -4.78
C ARG A 290 0.61 22.44 -4.16
N GLU A 291 1.67 23.10 -4.58
CA GLU A 291 3.02 22.89 -4.02
C GLU A 291 3.09 23.26 -2.53
N GLN A 292 2.41 24.34 -2.10
CA GLN A 292 2.32 24.70 -0.69
C GLN A 292 1.60 23.62 0.12
N VAL A 293 0.46 23.13 -0.38
CA VAL A 293 -0.28 22.03 0.27
C VAL A 293 0.58 20.77 0.34
N ASP A 294 1.25 20.39 -0.75
CA ASP A 294 2.12 19.22 -0.79
C ASP A 294 3.29 19.32 0.21
N ARG A 295 3.90 20.51 0.36
CA ARG A 295 4.91 20.77 1.38
C ARG A 295 4.36 20.60 2.79
N ASN A 296 3.24 21.26 3.10
CA ASN A 296 2.60 21.18 4.41
C ASN A 296 2.23 19.73 4.78
N ILE A 297 1.70 18.96 3.83
CA ILE A 297 1.34 17.56 4.03
C ILE A 297 2.59 16.68 4.21
N ARG A 298 3.68 16.95 3.47
CA ARG A 298 4.94 16.22 3.62
C ARG A 298 5.55 16.42 5.00
N GLU A 299 5.65 17.67 5.45
CA GLU A 299 6.16 18.00 6.79
C GLU A 299 5.31 17.36 7.90
N ALA A 300 3.97 17.39 7.76
CA ALA A 300 3.08 16.73 8.69
C ALA A 300 3.27 15.19 8.72
N LYS A 301 3.50 14.56 7.56
CA LYS A 301 3.80 13.12 7.47
C LYS A 301 5.13 12.77 8.10
N GLU A 302 6.19 13.52 7.82
CA GLU A 302 7.51 13.31 8.41
C GLU A 302 7.46 13.45 9.93
N LYS A 303 6.73 14.45 10.44
CA LYS A 303 6.51 14.61 11.89
C LYS A 303 5.78 13.42 12.50
N LEU A 304 4.74 12.91 11.84
CA LEU A 304 4.01 11.73 12.29
C LEU A 304 4.88 10.46 12.27
N GLU A 305 5.69 10.28 11.23
CA GLU A 305 6.63 9.16 11.14
C GLU A 305 7.65 9.19 12.28
N ALA A 306 8.22 10.36 12.58
CA ALA A 306 9.14 10.54 13.70
C ALA A 306 8.47 10.27 15.07
N GLU A 307 7.23 10.73 15.27
CA GLU A 307 6.44 10.46 16.48
C GLU A 307 6.19 8.96 16.65
N MET A 308 5.82 8.27 15.57
CA MET A 308 5.58 6.82 15.58
C MET A 308 6.85 6.02 15.86
N GLU A 309 7.99 6.42 15.28
CA GLU A 309 9.27 5.76 15.54
C GLU A 309 9.71 5.94 16.99
N ALA A 310 9.59 7.15 17.54
CA ALA A 310 9.86 7.41 18.95
C ALA A 310 8.95 6.59 19.88
N ALA A 311 7.64 6.56 19.61
CA ALA A 311 6.67 5.79 20.38
C ALA A 311 6.92 4.28 20.29
N ARG A 312 7.33 3.77 19.12
CA ARG A 312 7.72 2.37 18.94
C ARG A 312 8.93 2.01 19.80
N HIS A 313 9.97 2.85 19.77
CA HIS A 313 11.16 2.64 20.60
C HIS A 313 10.81 2.67 22.09
N GLU A 314 10.02 3.65 22.52
CA GLU A 314 9.55 3.76 23.91
C GLU A 314 8.73 2.53 24.34
N HIS A 315 7.82 2.06 23.50
CA HIS A 315 7.03 0.86 23.79
C HIS A 315 7.92 -0.39 23.90
N GLN A 316 8.91 -0.53 23.02
CA GLN A 316 9.87 -1.63 23.08
C GLN A 316 10.71 -1.58 24.38
N LEU A 317 11.17 -0.39 24.77
CA LEU A 317 11.85 -0.13 26.04
C LEU A 317 10.96 -0.47 27.24
N MET A 318 9.69 -0.10 27.20
CA MET A 318 8.71 -0.40 28.26
C MET A 318 8.53 -1.92 28.42
N LEU A 319 8.37 -2.66 27.31
CA LEU A 319 8.25 -4.12 27.33
C LEU A 319 9.51 -4.77 27.93
N MET A 320 10.71 -4.33 27.53
CA MET A 320 11.96 -4.82 28.11
C MET A 320 12.09 -4.49 29.60
N ARG A 321 11.66 -3.29 30.02
CA ARG A 321 11.69 -2.88 31.44
C ARG A 321 10.75 -3.74 32.28
N GLN A 322 9.56 -4.06 31.78
CA GLN A 322 8.63 -4.96 32.48
C GLN A 322 9.20 -6.37 32.62
N ASP A 323 9.83 -6.90 31.57
CA ASP A 323 10.50 -8.21 31.60
C ASP A 323 11.68 -8.23 32.60
N LEU A 324 12.50 -7.18 32.61
CA LEU A 324 13.59 -7.02 33.59
C LEU A 324 13.06 -6.93 35.03
N MET A 325 11.99 -6.17 35.26
CA MET A 325 11.37 -6.05 36.59
C MET A 325 10.84 -7.40 37.08
N ARG A 326 10.18 -8.18 36.21
CA ARG A 326 9.70 -9.53 36.55
C ARG A 326 10.86 -10.44 36.98
N ARG A 327 11.95 -10.45 36.21
CA ARG A 327 13.15 -11.25 36.54
C ARG A 327 13.83 -10.81 37.83
N GLN A 328 13.90 -9.50 38.08
CA GLN A 328 14.45 -8.97 39.34
C GLN A 328 13.58 -9.37 40.54
N GLU A 329 12.25 -9.34 40.39
CA GLU A 329 11.35 -9.77 41.45
C GLU A 329 11.44 -11.29 41.70
N GLU A 330 11.58 -12.10 40.65
CA GLU A 330 11.85 -13.54 40.77
C GLU A 330 13.17 -13.83 41.50
N LEU A 331 14.25 -13.14 41.13
CA LEU A 331 15.55 -13.25 41.81
C LEU A 331 15.45 -12.84 43.28
N ARG A 332 14.77 -11.72 43.57
CA ARG A 332 14.57 -11.24 44.94
C ARG A 332 13.78 -12.23 45.78
N ARG A 333 12.72 -12.83 45.23
CA ARG A 333 11.95 -13.89 45.92
C ARG A 333 12.80 -15.12 46.21
N LEU A 334 13.66 -15.52 45.26
CA LEU A 334 14.58 -16.64 45.45
C LEU A 334 15.63 -16.35 46.54
N GLU A 335 16.18 -15.13 46.57
CA GLU A 335 17.09 -14.69 47.62
C GLU A 335 16.42 -14.61 49.00
N GLU A 336 15.19 -14.12 49.07
CA GLU A 336 14.39 -14.07 50.30
C GLU A 336 14.12 -15.49 50.84
N LEU A 337 13.74 -16.44 49.98
CA LEU A 337 13.59 -17.86 50.35
C LEU A 337 14.90 -18.46 50.86
N ARG A 338 16.01 -18.21 50.16
CA ARG A 338 17.34 -18.66 50.59
C ARG A 338 17.74 -18.06 51.94
N ASN A 339 17.45 -16.78 52.19
CA ASN A 339 17.76 -16.12 53.45
C ASN A 339 16.89 -16.66 54.59
N GLN A 340 15.60 -16.90 54.35
CA GLN A 340 14.71 -17.57 55.31
C GLN A 340 15.21 -18.97 55.66
N GLU A 341 15.68 -19.74 54.67
CA GLU A 341 16.26 -21.05 54.91
C GLU A 341 17.54 -20.99 55.76
N LEU A 342 18.43 -20.04 55.47
CA LEU A 342 19.64 -19.78 56.27
C LEU A 342 19.29 -19.37 57.70
N GLN A 343 18.31 -18.50 57.90
CA GLN A 343 17.84 -18.11 59.23
C GLN A 343 17.23 -19.30 59.98
N LYS A 344 16.43 -20.13 59.31
CA LYS A 344 15.86 -21.35 59.89
C LYS A 344 16.94 -22.34 60.30
N ARG A 345 17.97 -22.54 59.46
CA ARG A 345 19.14 -23.37 59.79
C ARG A 345 19.88 -22.83 61.02
N LYS A 346 20.14 -21.52 61.09
CA LYS A 346 20.75 -20.88 62.27
C LYS A 346 19.90 -21.05 63.53
N GLN A 347 18.57 -20.91 63.43
CA GLN A 347 17.66 -21.07 64.57
C GLN A 347 17.57 -22.53 65.06
N ILE A 348 17.62 -23.50 64.14
CA ILE A 348 17.71 -24.92 64.48
C ILE A 348 19.03 -25.21 65.19
N GLN A 349 20.15 -24.66 64.68
CA GLN A 349 21.46 -24.81 65.30
C GLN A 349 21.51 -24.21 66.71
N LEU A 350 21.01 -22.98 66.88
CA LEU A 350 20.90 -22.33 68.19
C LEU A 350 20.03 -23.14 69.16
N ARG A 351 18.91 -23.72 68.70
CA ARG A 351 18.08 -24.61 69.53
C ARG A 351 18.82 -25.89 69.92
N HIS A 352 19.56 -26.50 69.00
CA HIS A 352 20.37 -27.69 69.31
C HIS A 352 21.48 -27.35 70.31
N GLU A 353 22.15 -26.21 70.17
CA GLU A 353 23.18 -25.74 71.11
C GLU A 353 22.60 -25.39 72.49
N GLU A 354 21.39 -24.82 72.55
CA GLU A 354 20.70 -24.54 73.82
C GLU A 354 20.23 -25.83 74.49
N GLU A 355 19.67 -26.79 73.74
CA GLU A 355 19.32 -28.11 74.26
C GLU A 355 20.57 -28.86 74.76
N HIS A 356 21.67 -28.82 74.02
CA HIS A 356 22.93 -29.42 74.44
C HIS A 356 23.44 -28.79 75.74
N ARG A 357 23.45 -27.45 75.83
CA ARG A 357 23.79 -26.74 77.06
C ARG A 357 22.88 -27.10 78.22
N ARG A 358 21.56 -27.16 78.02
CA ARG A 358 20.61 -27.56 79.07
C ARG A 358 20.87 -28.99 79.56
N ARG A 359 21.13 -29.94 78.66
CA ARG A 359 21.46 -31.33 79.02
C ARG A 359 22.79 -31.42 79.77
N GLU A 360 23.80 -30.65 79.37
CA GLU A 360 25.08 -30.56 80.09
C GLU A 360 24.90 -29.96 81.48
N GLU A 361 24.16 -28.86 81.62
CA GLU A 361 23.83 -28.25 82.91
C GLU A 361 23.03 -29.20 83.81
N GLU A 362 22.08 -29.97 83.27
CA GLU A 362 21.34 -31.00 84.01
C GLU A 362 22.26 -32.14 84.47
N MET A 363 23.17 -32.62 83.62
CA MET A 363 24.17 -33.61 84.02
C MET A 363 25.11 -33.10 85.11
N ILE A 364 25.55 -31.85 85.03
CA ILE A 364 26.40 -31.24 86.06
C ILE A 364 25.62 -31.15 87.37
N ARG A 365 24.37 -30.66 87.37
CA ARG A 365 23.53 -30.63 88.58
C ARG A 365 23.27 -32.01 89.17
N HIS A 366 23.03 -33.01 88.33
CA HIS A 366 22.84 -34.38 88.78
C HIS A 366 24.12 -34.92 89.43
N ARG A 367 25.29 -34.66 88.82
CA ARG A 367 26.60 -35.03 89.38
C ARG A 367 26.87 -34.34 90.70
N GLU A 368 26.56 -33.04 90.82
CA GLU A 368 26.69 -32.29 92.08
C GLU A 368 25.74 -32.82 93.16
N GLN A 369 24.49 -33.18 92.82
CA GLN A 369 23.56 -33.82 93.75
C GLN A 369 24.04 -35.19 94.20
N GLU A 370 24.62 -35.98 93.30
CA GLU A 370 25.18 -37.29 93.61
C GLU A 370 26.44 -37.15 94.49
N GLU A 371 27.29 -36.17 94.23
CA GLU A 371 28.42 -35.82 95.10
C GLU A 371 27.96 -35.32 96.48
N LEU A 372 26.90 -34.52 96.56
CA LEU A 372 26.29 -34.13 97.84
C LEU A 372 25.71 -35.33 98.60
N ARG A 373 25.05 -36.28 97.91
CA ARG A 373 24.59 -37.53 98.53
C ARG A 373 25.75 -38.38 99.03
N ARG A 374 26.83 -38.49 98.24
CA ARG A 374 28.05 -39.19 98.65
C ARG A 374 28.77 -38.52 99.82
N GLN A 375 28.67 -37.20 99.97
CA GLN A 375 29.20 -36.51 101.15
C GLN A 375 28.35 -36.73 102.42
N GLN A 376 27.03 -36.97 102.28
CA GLN A 376 26.18 -37.34 103.42
C GLN A 376 26.22 -38.83 103.77
N GLU A 377 26.48 -39.72 102.80
CA GLU A 377 26.62 -41.15 103.01
C GLU A 377 28.09 -41.59 103.09
N GLY A 378 28.62 -41.63 104.31
CA GLY A 378 29.46 -42.73 104.77
C GLY A 378 30.83 -42.94 104.10
N PHE A 379 31.81 -42.23 104.63
CA PHE A 379 33.26 -42.53 104.67
C PHE A 379 33.61 -44.04 104.62
N LYS A 380 34.18 -44.52 103.50
CA LYS A 380 35.00 -45.74 103.43
C LYS A 380 36.12 -45.58 102.39
N PRO A 381 37.40 -45.48 102.78
CA PRO A 381 38.52 -45.45 101.86
C PRO A 381 38.97 -46.88 101.54
N ASN A 382 38.97 -47.27 100.26
CA ASN A 382 39.68 -48.46 99.78
C ASN A 382 40.84 -48.02 98.88
N TYR A 383 42.04 -48.33 99.35
CA TYR A 383 43.32 -48.26 98.65
C TYR A 383 43.61 -49.59 97.94
N MET A 384 44.34 -49.50 96.81
CA MET A 384 44.89 -50.60 95.98
C MET A 384 43.84 -51.31 95.10
N GLU A 385 44.03 -51.60 93.81
CA GLU A 385 45.22 -52.14 93.14
C GLU A 385 45.05 -52.17 91.59
N ASN A 386 46.17 -52.22 90.85
CA ASN A 386 46.36 -52.56 89.41
C ASN A 386 46.30 -51.41 88.38
N ARG A 387 47.40 -50.90 87.79
CA ARG A 387 48.56 -51.50 87.05
C ARG A 387 48.23 -51.73 85.56
N GLU A 388 49.06 -51.11 84.70
CA GLU A 388 49.09 -50.99 83.21
C GLU A 388 48.62 -49.61 82.71
N GLN A 389 49.45 -48.62 82.36
CA GLN A 389 50.87 -48.52 81.97
C GLN A 389 51.27 -49.33 80.72
N GLU A 390 51.52 -48.57 79.65
CA GLU A 390 52.40 -48.86 78.49
C GLU A 390 52.00 -49.98 77.52
N MET A 391 51.72 -49.61 76.25
CA MET A 391 52.55 -50.06 75.11
C MET A 391 52.13 -49.42 73.76
N ARG A 392 53.10 -48.75 73.12
CA ARG A 392 53.29 -48.47 71.67
C ARG A 392 52.32 -47.48 71.02
N MET A 393 52.66 -46.22 70.68
CA MET A 393 53.86 -45.67 70.02
C MET A 393 54.25 -46.42 68.72
N GLY A 394 54.14 -45.71 67.59
CA GLY A 394 54.52 -46.11 66.22
C GLY A 394 53.27 -46.27 65.33
N ASP A 395 53.09 -45.63 64.17
CA ASP A 395 54.07 -45.20 63.18
C ASP A 395 53.50 -44.16 62.18
N MET A 396 54.42 -43.46 61.53
CA MET A 396 54.41 -42.38 60.51
C MET A 396 53.32 -42.47 59.40
N GLY A 397 52.92 -41.44 58.66
CA GLY A 397 53.48 -40.10 58.36
C GLY A 397 52.66 -39.45 57.21
N PRO A 398 52.99 -38.22 56.76
CA PRO A 398 52.04 -37.31 56.10
C PRO A 398 52.22 -37.19 54.57
N ARG A 399 51.13 -37.02 53.79
CA ARG A 399 51.15 -36.33 52.48
C ARG A 399 49.77 -36.05 51.88
N GLY A 400 49.51 -34.76 51.62
CA GLY A 400 49.16 -34.25 50.30
C GLY A 400 47.82 -34.64 49.66
N ALA A 401 46.81 -33.81 49.91
CA ALA A 401 45.98 -33.10 48.93
C ALA A 401 45.17 -33.85 47.82
N ILE A 402 43.93 -33.34 47.69
CA ILE A 402 43.01 -33.35 46.52
C ILE A 402 42.27 -34.68 46.22
N ASN A 403 40.97 -34.75 46.52
CA ASN A 403 39.90 -34.49 45.53
C ASN A 403 38.50 -34.77 46.13
N MET A 404 37.55 -33.85 45.92
CA MET A 404 36.16 -33.95 46.37
C MET A 404 35.32 -34.82 45.42
N GLY A 405 34.53 -35.72 46.00
CA GLY A 405 33.07 -35.77 45.82
C GLY A 405 32.50 -36.27 44.49
N ASP A 406 32.30 -37.58 44.40
CA ASP A 406 31.29 -38.24 43.59
C ASP A 406 29.86 -37.93 44.08
N ALA A 407 28.94 -37.64 43.16
CA ALA A 407 27.56 -38.16 43.16
C ALA A 407 26.72 -37.72 41.93
N PHE A 408 26.48 -38.69 41.03
CA PHE A 408 25.23 -39.01 40.31
C PHE A 408 24.39 -37.94 39.55
N SER A 409 24.36 -38.12 38.22
CA SER A 409 23.41 -37.71 37.15
C SER A 409 21.94 -38.22 37.34
N PRO A 410 20.92 -37.90 36.48
CA PRO A 410 20.97 -37.36 35.10
C PRO A 410 19.93 -36.27 34.67
N ALA A 411 20.19 -35.77 33.45
CA ALA A 411 19.65 -34.65 32.62
C ALA A 411 18.22 -34.89 32.01
N PRO A 412 17.70 -34.18 30.97
CA PRO A 412 18.25 -33.06 30.14
C PRO A 412 17.24 -31.95 29.68
N ALA A 413 17.71 -31.08 28.75
CA ALA A 413 17.07 -29.99 27.99
C ALA A 413 17.35 -28.58 28.56
N GLY A 414 17.94 -27.61 27.87
CA GLY A 414 18.13 -27.36 26.46
C GLY A 414 17.61 -25.96 26.14
N ASN A 415 18.43 -24.91 26.24
CA ASN A 415 18.30 -23.74 25.36
C ASN A 415 19.48 -22.75 25.47
N GLN A 416 19.74 -22.14 24.32
CA GLN A 416 20.83 -21.25 23.95
C GLN A 416 20.81 -19.91 24.71
N GLY A 417 21.98 -19.44 25.15
CA GLY A 417 22.21 -18.08 25.65
C GLY A 417 22.97 -17.22 24.62
N PRO A 418 22.75 -15.89 24.59
CA PRO A 418 23.40 -14.97 23.65
C PRO A 418 24.83 -14.61 24.13
N PRO A 419 25.76 -14.19 23.24
CA PRO A 419 27.12 -13.89 23.65
C PRO A 419 27.23 -12.49 24.28
N PRO A 420 28.18 -12.28 25.22
CA PRO A 420 28.45 -10.96 25.79
C PRO A 420 29.46 -10.17 24.96
N MET A 421 29.24 -8.87 24.87
CA MET A 421 30.17 -7.89 24.30
C MET A 421 31.32 -7.59 25.29
N MET A 422 32.55 -7.91 24.90
CA MET A 422 33.80 -7.25 25.30
C MET A 422 34.41 -6.73 23.97
N GLY A 423 34.89 -5.49 23.82
CA GLY A 423 35.71 -4.73 24.75
C GLY A 423 37.19 -4.87 24.34
N MET A 424 37.67 -3.90 23.53
CA MET A 424 39.07 -3.49 23.35
C MET A 424 40.04 -4.29 22.43
N ASN A 425 40.36 -3.67 21.28
CA ASN A 425 41.64 -2.96 20.99
C ASN A 425 42.53 -3.43 19.81
N MET A 426 42.95 -2.42 19.01
CA MET A 426 44.16 -2.24 18.16
C MET A 426 44.51 -3.24 17.04
N ASN A 427 44.39 -2.79 15.78
CA ASN A 427 45.45 -2.14 14.96
C ASN A 427 45.44 -2.50 13.45
N ASN A 428 45.78 -1.48 12.64
CA ASN A 428 46.22 -1.48 11.23
C ASN A 428 45.14 -1.77 10.15
N ARG A 429 45.07 -1.08 8.99
CA ARG A 429 45.87 -0.03 8.34
C ARG A 429 45.17 0.31 7.01
N ALA A 430 45.06 1.60 6.65
CA ALA A 430 45.28 2.19 5.31
C ALA A 430 44.44 3.46 5.07
N THR A 431 45.17 4.57 5.05
CA THR A 431 44.85 5.99 4.87
C THR A 431 44.96 6.45 3.42
N ILE A 432 44.19 7.46 3.00
CA ILE A 432 44.65 8.60 2.16
C ILE A 432 44.01 9.91 2.69
N PRO A 433 44.74 11.07 2.77
CA PRO A 433 44.49 12.18 3.70
C PRO A 433 44.00 13.52 3.08
N GLY A 434 43.47 14.41 3.93
CA GLY A 434 42.88 15.75 3.63
C GLY A 434 43.86 16.90 3.32
N PRO A 435 43.43 18.18 3.46
CA PRO A 435 43.69 18.86 4.74
C PRO A 435 42.58 19.84 5.25
N PRO A 436 42.56 20.15 6.57
CA PRO A 436 41.67 21.12 7.22
C PRO A 436 42.42 22.39 7.72
N MET A 437 41.70 23.48 8.06
CA MET A 437 42.02 24.61 8.97
C MET A 437 40.98 25.73 8.71
N GLY A 438 40.34 26.46 9.63
CA GLY A 438 40.38 26.63 11.10
C GLY A 438 39.28 27.68 11.49
N PRO A 439 39.04 27.97 12.78
CA PRO A 439 37.88 28.77 13.23
C PRO A 439 38.19 30.20 13.74
N GLY A 440 37.25 31.14 13.49
CA GLY A 440 37.00 32.42 14.21
C GLY A 440 37.83 33.66 13.79
N PRO A 441 37.53 34.89 14.28
CA PRO A 441 36.32 35.45 14.89
C PRO A 441 35.87 36.82 14.27
N ALA A 442 34.86 37.45 14.89
CA ALA A 442 34.19 38.70 14.53
C ALA A 442 35.04 39.99 14.49
N MET A 443 34.66 40.93 13.61
CA MET A 443 34.86 42.40 13.71
C MET A 443 33.88 43.11 12.74
N GLY A 444 33.17 44.12 13.23
CA GLY A 444 32.16 44.91 12.50
C GLY A 444 32.71 46.20 11.82
N PRO A 445 31.97 47.32 11.83
CA PRO A 445 31.13 47.72 10.68
C PRO A 445 31.32 49.20 10.23
N GLU A 446 30.86 49.57 9.04
CA GLU A 446 30.57 50.97 8.57
C GLU A 446 29.91 50.91 7.18
N GLY A 447 28.65 51.31 6.96
CA GLY A 447 28.13 52.66 6.65
C GLY A 447 27.29 52.56 5.35
N ALA A 448 26.18 53.26 5.06
CA ALA A 448 25.51 54.42 5.64
C ALA A 448 24.06 54.56 5.07
N ALA A 449 23.21 55.30 5.81
CA ALA A 449 21.96 56.00 5.41
C ALA A 449 20.67 55.17 5.19
N ASN A 450 19.46 55.50 5.69
CA ASN A 450 18.92 56.78 6.18
C ASN A 450 17.63 56.56 7.05
N MET A 451 17.60 57.24 8.22
CA MET A 451 16.51 57.82 9.04
C MET A 451 15.05 57.29 9.06
N GLY A 452 14.49 57.15 10.28
CA GLY A 452 13.08 57.49 10.58
C GLY A 452 12.31 56.65 11.61
N THR A 453 12.59 56.85 12.90
CA THR A 453 11.91 56.39 14.16
C THR A 453 10.47 56.94 14.36
N PRO A 454 9.72 56.68 15.48
CA PRO A 454 9.78 55.62 16.53
C PRO A 454 8.40 55.08 17.06
N MET A 455 8.44 53.93 17.74
CA MET A 455 7.74 53.52 18.99
C MET A 455 6.35 54.07 19.40
N MET A 456 5.42 53.16 19.72
CA MET A 456 4.39 53.28 20.77
C MET A 456 4.09 51.87 21.35
N PRO A 457 3.98 51.69 22.69
CA PRO A 457 3.44 50.47 23.30
C PRO A 457 2.09 50.69 24.05
N ASP A 458 1.37 49.57 24.19
CA ASP A 458 0.44 49.17 25.26
C ASP A 458 -0.94 49.87 25.47
N ASN A 459 -1.91 49.00 25.78
CA ASN A 459 -3.26 49.18 26.35
C ASN A 459 -4.41 49.83 25.55
N GLY A 460 -5.49 49.05 25.41
CA GLY A 460 -6.79 49.51 24.94
C GLY A 460 -7.84 48.40 24.79
N ALA A 461 -8.27 47.81 25.90
CA ALA A 461 -9.58 47.16 25.96
C ALA A 461 -10.66 48.26 25.87
N VAL A 462 -11.70 48.11 25.02
CA VAL A 462 -13.13 48.37 25.29
C VAL A 462 -13.96 47.89 24.06
N HIS A 463 -15.07 47.21 24.36
CA HIS A 463 -16.20 46.77 23.52
C HIS A 463 -16.83 47.82 22.57
N ASN A 464 -17.51 47.32 21.52
CA ASN A 464 -18.91 47.65 21.14
C ASN A 464 -19.29 46.82 19.89
N ASP A 465 -20.14 45.78 20.02
CA ASP A 465 -21.61 45.81 19.90
C ASP A 465 -22.16 46.01 18.47
N ARG A 466 -22.73 44.93 17.90
CA ARG A 466 -23.96 44.95 17.07
C ARG A 466 -24.35 43.54 16.58
N PHE A 467 -25.35 42.91 17.20
CA PHE A 467 -26.69 42.68 16.65
C PHE A 467 -27.55 41.96 17.71
N PRO A 468 -28.83 42.34 17.89
CA PRO A 468 -29.55 42.13 19.14
C PRO A 468 -30.38 40.83 19.15
N GLN A 469 -30.34 40.12 20.28
CA GLN A 469 -31.44 39.26 20.71
C GLN A 469 -32.54 40.13 21.34
N GLY A 470 -33.80 39.87 20.99
CA GLY A 470 -35.00 40.45 21.57
C GLY A 470 -36.12 39.40 21.65
N PRO A 471 -37.17 39.63 22.46
CA PRO A 471 -37.30 39.03 23.80
C PRO A 471 -38.49 38.04 23.90
N PRO A 472 -38.63 37.29 25.01
CA PRO A 472 -39.71 36.31 25.17
C PRO A 472 -41.03 36.96 25.59
N SER A 473 -42.16 36.42 25.11
CA SER A 473 -43.50 36.83 25.50
C SER A 473 -44.29 35.64 26.05
N GLN A 474 -44.82 35.83 27.25
CA GLN A 474 -45.67 34.92 28.01
C GLN A 474 -47.13 34.92 27.52
N MET A 475 -47.86 33.91 28.01
CA MET A 475 -49.30 33.86 28.29
C MET A 475 -50.27 33.60 27.14
N GLY A 476 -51.07 32.54 27.31
CA GLY A 476 -52.41 32.45 26.73
C GLY A 476 -52.87 31.05 26.31
N SER A 477 -53.38 30.26 27.25
CA SER A 477 -54.39 29.20 27.01
C SER A 477 -55.67 29.82 26.38
N PRO A 478 -56.72 29.09 25.92
CA PRO A 478 -57.07 27.68 26.22
C PRO A 478 -57.71 26.87 25.07
N MET A 479 -58.03 25.61 25.41
CA MET A 479 -58.85 24.64 24.68
C MET A 479 -60.26 25.12 24.30
N GLY A 480 -60.79 24.53 23.22
CA GLY A 480 -62.19 24.09 23.20
C GLY A 480 -62.84 24.01 21.81
N SER A 481 -63.09 22.77 21.34
CA SER A 481 -64.32 22.29 20.65
C SER A 481 -64.70 22.96 19.31
N ARG A 482 -65.23 22.33 18.25
CA ARG A 482 -66.01 21.10 18.03
C ARG A 482 -66.33 21.02 16.51
N THR A 483 -66.39 19.81 15.93
CA THR A 483 -67.35 19.27 14.91
C THR A 483 -67.70 20.09 13.64
N GLY A 484 -67.86 19.58 12.41
CA GLY A 484 -68.10 18.25 11.84
C GLY A 484 -68.78 18.39 10.45
N SER A 485 -69.12 17.26 9.79
CA SER A 485 -69.87 17.04 8.52
C SER A 485 -69.08 17.13 7.18
N GLU A 486 -68.80 16.03 6.46
CA GLU A 486 -69.65 15.15 5.58
C GLU A 486 -69.82 15.77 4.16
N THR A 487 -69.81 15.13 2.98
CA THR A 487 -69.95 13.74 2.45
C THR A 487 -69.64 13.73 0.90
N PRO A 488 -69.74 12.62 0.10
CA PRO A 488 -68.69 12.19 -0.85
C PRO A 488 -69.18 11.88 -2.32
N GLN A 489 -68.43 11.00 -3.04
CA GLN A 489 -68.82 10.11 -4.18
C GLN A 489 -68.54 10.68 -5.61
N ALA A 490 -68.12 9.98 -6.69
CA ALA A 490 -67.59 8.65 -7.07
C ALA A 490 -67.18 8.73 -8.59
N PRO A 491 -66.54 7.71 -9.21
CA PRO A 491 -65.64 7.83 -10.37
C PRO A 491 -66.26 7.39 -11.72
N MET A 492 -65.56 7.59 -12.85
CA MET A 492 -65.50 6.67 -14.02
C MET A 492 -64.44 7.09 -15.07
N SER A 493 -63.94 6.06 -15.75
CA SER A 493 -62.89 5.91 -16.77
C SER A 493 -63.12 6.58 -18.13
N GLY A 494 -62.05 6.92 -18.87
CA GLY A 494 -62.13 7.33 -20.28
C GLY A 494 -60.78 7.65 -20.95
N VAL A 495 -60.50 6.97 -22.06
CA VAL A 495 -59.26 6.85 -22.86
C VAL A 495 -58.94 8.09 -23.73
N GLY A 496 -57.65 8.36 -24.02
CA GLY A 496 -57.22 9.02 -25.27
C GLY A 496 -56.04 10.03 -25.17
N PRO A 497 -54.91 9.84 -25.88
CA PRO A 497 -53.75 10.76 -25.87
C PRO A 497 -53.71 11.68 -27.10
N VAL A 498 -53.02 12.84 -27.01
CA VAL A 498 -52.19 13.49 -28.08
C VAL A 498 -51.66 14.87 -27.63
N SER A 499 -50.35 15.07 -27.79
CA SER A 499 -49.54 16.30 -27.96
C SER A 499 -49.63 17.49 -26.98
N GLY A 500 -48.46 17.91 -26.49
CA GLY A 500 -48.11 19.33 -26.36
C GLY A 500 -47.49 19.78 -25.04
N GLY A 501 -46.25 20.29 -25.08
CA GLY A 501 -45.78 21.34 -24.15
C GLY A 501 -44.70 20.94 -23.13
N PRO A 502 -43.58 21.68 -23.03
CA PRO A 502 -42.52 21.43 -22.05
C PRO A 502 -42.82 22.08 -20.70
N GLY A 503 -42.45 21.41 -19.60
CA GLY A 503 -42.60 21.93 -18.25
C GLY A 503 -41.45 21.45 -17.36
N GLY A 504 -40.65 22.40 -16.89
CA GLY A 504 -39.66 22.16 -15.84
C GLY A 504 -40.35 21.85 -14.51
N PHE A 505 -39.87 20.81 -13.83
CA PHE A 505 -40.15 20.58 -12.42
C PHE A 505 -38.85 20.18 -11.73
N GLY A 506 -38.28 21.12 -10.99
CA GLY A 506 -37.44 20.80 -9.84
C GLY A 506 -38.32 20.20 -8.75
N ARG A 507 -37.94 19.02 -8.26
CA ARG A 507 -38.27 18.58 -6.90
C ARG A 507 -36.97 18.23 -6.20
N GLY A 508 -36.67 19.02 -5.17
CA GLY A 508 -35.63 18.74 -4.21
C GLY A 508 -35.93 17.45 -3.46
N SER A 509 -34.87 16.69 -3.22
CA SER A 509 -34.83 15.61 -2.25
C SER A 509 -34.11 16.15 -1.01
N GLN A 510 -34.88 16.42 0.05
CA GLN A 510 -34.38 16.48 1.42
C GLN A 510 -34.50 15.06 1.99
N GLY A 511 -33.41 14.52 2.54
CA GLY A 511 -33.48 13.30 3.32
C GLY A 511 -32.12 12.69 3.58
N GLY A 512 -31.60 12.87 4.80
CA GLY A 512 -30.53 12.02 5.33
C GLY A 512 -29.40 12.73 6.07
N ASN A 513 -29.69 13.60 7.04
CA ASN A 513 -28.73 13.86 8.13
C ASN A 513 -28.76 12.65 9.08
N PHE A 514 -27.66 11.88 9.09
CA PHE A 514 -27.40 10.86 10.11
C PHE A 514 -26.24 11.33 10.98
N GLU A 515 -26.55 11.98 12.10
CA GLU A 515 -25.63 12.14 13.23
C GLU A 515 -25.87 10.97 14.21
N GLY A 516 -24.94 10.02 14.24
CA GLY A 516 -24.87 8.96 15.24
C GLY A 516 -23.67 9.21 16.18
N PRO A 517 -23.85 9.14 17.51
CA PRO A 517 -22.83 9.59 18.46
C PRO A 517 -21.82 8.48 18.75
N ASN A 518 -20.53 8.77 18.73
CA ASN A 518 -19.59 7.98 19.53
C ASN A 518 -18.40 8.82 20.00
N LYS A 519 -18.53 9.32 21.23
CA LYS A 519 -17.41 9.79 22.05
C LYS A 519 -16.58 8.58 22.45
N ARG A 520 -15.36 8.43 21.93
CA ARG A 520 -14.31 7.67 22.61
C ARG A 520 -13.16 8.60 22.97
N ARG A 521 -12.89 8.62 24.27
CA ARG A 521 -11.89 9.40 24.98
C ARG A 521 -10.51 9.23 24.34
N ARG A 522 -9.80 10.34 24.17
CA ARG A 522 -8.33 10.36 24.28
C ARG A 522 -7.96 10.07 25.72
N TYR A 523 -7.09 9.09 25.91
CA TYR A 523 -6.07 9.04 26.95
C TYR A 523 -4.75 8.78 26.24
#